data_AF-A0A0H3KH64-F1
#
_entry.id   AF-A0A0H3KH64-F1
#
_cell.length_a   1.000
_cell.length_b   1.000
_cell.length_c   1.000
_cell.angle_alpha   90.00
_cell.angle_beta   90.00
_cell.angle_gamma   90.00
#
_symmetry.space_group_name_H-M   'P 1'
#
loop_
_entity.id
_entity.type
_entity.pdbx_description
1 polymer ?
#
loop_
_entity_poly.entity_id
_entity_poly.type
_entity_poly.pdbx_seq_one_letter_code
_entity_poly.pdbx_strand_id
1 'polypeptide(L)'
;MTDYSSSSAAGASKGDGNTTVVGLDGRLSGKDKEVLCGVMCPCARIGVATREDKRGRSRTLRQACVAQRLDAMNADARRKYGAPTEYLPEVSYDMSPTPPAPPVPIMDEASPLRPDSLVDWIRDNWPGSMKGYRDGKKAGLDQTRRPDVVIVRDPALPPEQSNIKTVVEMKFEDSYGDRQKEAYVRIAGSNKKVATLRPADCGCRDDEPDEKPVQSTQTQSEIESIFGVGPAGPNRMLPAPIPHLPPGVPGFALP
;
A
#
# COMPACT_ATOMS: atom_id res chain seq x y z
N MET A 1 22.38 -36.34 -48.97
CA MET A 1 22.49 -37.23 -47.80
C MET A 1 23.04 -36.36 -46.68
N THR A 2 22.28 -35.85 -45.73
CA THR A 2 21.16 -36.50 -45.02
C THR A 2 20.18 -35.43 -44.54
N ASP A 3 18.92 -35.62 -44.90
CA ASP A 3 17.74 -34.90 -44.38
C ASP A 3 17.43 -35.32 -42.94
N TYR A 4 16.97 -34.37 -42.10
CA TYR A 4 16.07 -34.70 -41.00
C TYR A 4 15.08 -33.56 -40.73
N SER A 5 13.88 -33.78 -41.30
CA SER A 5 12.52 -33.55 -40.78
C SER A 5 12.16 -32.24 -40.07
N SER A 6 11.33 -31.48 -40.78
CA SER A 6 10.30 -30.62 -40.22
C SER A 6 9.29 -31.44 -39.41
N SER A 7 9.00 -31.02 -38.18
CA SER A 7 7.82 -31.46 -37.44
C SER A 7 7.00 -30.23 -37.06
N SER A 8 5.96 -29.99 -37.86
CA SER A 8 4.84 -29.13 -37.53
C SER A 8 3.98 -29.82 -36.49
N ALA A 9 3.86 -29.23 -35.30
CA ALA A 9 2.80 -29.59 -34.35
C ALA A 9 1.79 -28.45 -34.31
N ALA A 10 0.82 -28.53 -35.23
CA ALA A 10 -0.45 -27.85 -35.08
C ALA A 10 -1.29 -28.65 -34.08
N GLY A 11 -1.48 -28.10 -32.88
CA GLY A 11 -2.38 -28.62 -31.86
C GLY A 11 -3.23 -27.47 -31.34
N ALA A 12 -4.32 -27.18 -32.05
CA ALA A 12 -5.33 -26.23 -31.62
C ALA A 12 -6.20 -26.86 -30.52
N SER A 13 -5.91 -26.54 -29.26
CA SER A 13 -6.88 -26.68 -28.18
C SER A 13 -7.66 -25.39 -28.05
N LYS A 14 -8.91 -25.44 -28.52
CA LYS A 14 -9.94 -24.42 -28.33
C LYS A 14 -10.44 -24.53 -26.88
N GLY A 15 -9.87 -23.72 -26.00
CA GLY A 15 -10.41 -23.45 -24.66
C GLY A 15 -10.44 -21.94 -24.48
N ASP A 16 -11.53 -21.42 -23.92
CA ASP A 16 -11.74 -20.00 -23.62
C ASP A 16 -10.82 -19.53 -22.48
N GLY A 17 -9.51 -19.60 -22.71
CA GLY A 17 -8.49 -19.04 -21.84
C GLY A 17 -8.26 -17.59 -22.23
N ASN A 18 -8.82 -16.66 -21.45
CA ASN A 18 -8.44 -15.25 -21.53
C ASN A 18 -6.97 -15.12 -21.10
N THR A 19 -6.06 -15.26 -22.05
CA THR A 19 -4.64 -14.97 -21.85
C THR A 19 -4.50 -13.47 -21.74
N THR A 20 -4.55 -12.97 -20.51
CA THR A 20 -4.38 -11.55 -20.22
C THR A 20 -3.05 -11.10 -20.81
N VAL A 21 -3.10 -10.26 -21.84
CA VAL A 21 -1.91 -9.71 -22.49
C VAL A 21 -1.12 -8.94 -21.44
N VAL A 22 0.02 -9.51 -21.02
CA VAL A 22 0.84 -8.98 -19.93
C VAL A 22 1.66 -7.80 -20.46
N GLY A 23 1.18 -6.58 -20.24
CA GLY A 23 2.00 -5.35 -20.17
C GLY A 23 2.94 -5.06 -21.35
N LEU A 24 2.52 -5.30 -22.59
CA LEU A 24 3.40 -5.10 -23.76
C LEU A 24 3.53 -3.63 -24.22
N ASP A 25 2.68 -2.71 -23.73
CA ASP A 25 2.57 -1.35 -24.26
C ASP A 25 2.61 -0.22 -23.20
N GLY A 26 3.13 -0.47 -21.99
CA GLY A 26 3.07 0.53 -20.90
C GLY A 26 1.66 0.79 -20.38
N ARG A 27 0.71 -0.07 -20.76
CA ARG A 27 -0.70 -0.04 -20.34
C ARG A 27 -0.95 -1.09 -19.25
N LEU A 28 -1.71 -0.69 -18.24
CA LEU A 28 -2.21 -1.59 -17.20
C LEU A 28 -3.23 -2.57 -17.79
N SER A 29 -3.24 -3.80 -17.27
CA SER A 29 -4.32 -4.74 -17.58
C SER A 29 -5.65 -4.23 -16.99
N GLY A 30 -6.79 -4.73 -17.49
CA GLY A 30 -8.11 -4.35 -16.96
C GLY A 30 -8.22 -4.60 -15.45
N LYS A 31 -7.79 -5.79 -15.00
CA LYS A 31 -7.73 -6.17 -13.56
C LYS A 31 -6.86 -5.21 -12.75
N ASP A 32 -5.65 -4.92 -13.22
CA ASP A 32 -4.73 -4.04 -12.48
C ASP A 32 -5.30 -2.61 -12.40
N LYS A 33 -5.86 -2.13 -13.51
CA LYS A 33 -6.50 -0.82 -13.55
C LYS A 33 -7.68 -0.75 -12.59
N GLU A 34 -8.53 -1.77 -12.55
CA GLU A 34 -9.68 -1.83 -11.64
C GLU A 34 -9.25 -1.74 -10.17
N VAL A 35 -8.28 -2.57 -9.75
CA VAL A 35 -7.76 -2.55 -8.37
C VAL A 35 -7.15 -1.19 -8.02
N LEU A 36 -6.27 -0.67 -8.89
CA LEU A 36 -5.59 0.60 -8.64
C LEU A 36 -6.55 1.80 -8.66
N CYS A 37 -7.57 1.78 -9.51
CA CYS A 37 -8.61 2.80 -9.51
C CYS A 37 -9.49 2.74 -8.24
N GLY A 38 -9.78 1.53 -7.74
CA GLY A 38 -10.52 1.33 -6.50
C GLY A 38 -9.83 1.96 -5.27
N VAL A 39 -8.50 2.04 -5.25
CA VAL A 39 -7.75 2.75 -4.20
C VAL A 39 -7.51 4.22 -4.54
N MET A 40 -7.28 4.55 -5.83
CA MET A 40 -6.98 5.90 -6.27
C MET A 40 -8.16 6.86 -6.08
N CYS A 41 -9.38 6.48 -6.46
CA CYS A 41 -10.51 7.43 -6.41
C CYS A 41 -10.87 7.90 -4.99
N PRO A 42 -10.96 7.02 -3.97
CA PRO A 42 -11.14 7.47 -2.59
C PRO A 42 -10.00 8.38 -2.11
N CYS A 43 -8.76 8.08 -2.51
CA CYS A 43 -7.59 8.87 -2.14
C CYS A 43 -7.47 10.20 -2.90
N ALA A 44 -8.04 10.30 -4.10
CA ALA A 44 -8.17 11.55 -4.84
C ALA A 44 -9.02 12.55 -4.06
N ARG A 45 -10.10 12.07 -3.44
CA ARG A 45 -11.05 12.86 -2.64
C ARG A 45 -10.54 13.22 -1.25
N ILE A 46 -10.07 12.25 -0.48
CA ILE A 46 -9.76 12.44 0.95
C ILE A 46 -8.27 12.66 1.19
N GLY A 47 -7.44 11.77 0.63
CA GLY A 47 -6.00 11.69 0.92
C GLY A 47 -5.68 11.54 2.43
N VAL A 48 -4.45 11.87 2.84
CA VAL A 48 -4.03 11.93 4.25
C VAL A 48 -3.57 13.35 4.59
N ALA A 49 -4.26 14.05 5.49
CA ALA A 49 -3.86 15.38 5.92
C ALA A 49 -2.57 15.32 6.75
N THR A 50 -1.61 16.20 6.45
CA THR A 50 -0.47 16.41 7.35
C THR A 50 -0.84 17.34 8.49
N ARG A 51 -0.04 17.29 9.56
CA ARG A 51 -0.01 18.37 10.55
C ARG A 51 0.20 19.72 9.85
N GLU A 52 -0.40 20.74 10.42
CA GLU A 52 -0.21 22.11 9.97
C GLU A 52 1.27 22.51 10.07
N ASP A 53 1.76 23.19 9.04
CA ASP A 53 3.07 23.80 9.06
C ASP A 53 3.10 24.99 10.04
N LYS A 54 4.29 25.59 10.24
CA LYS A 54 4.45 26.78 11.10
C LYS A 54 3.62 28.00 10.66
N ARG A 55 2.96 27.93 9.49
CA ARG A 55 2.09 28.96 8.90
C ARG A 55 0.62 28.54 8.91
N GLY A 56 0.24 27.46 9.62
CA GLY A 56 -1.13 26.98 9.73
C GLY A 56 -1.65 26.25 8.49
N ARG A 57 -0.78 25.79 7.57
CA ARG A 57 -1.21 25.09 6.34
C ARG A 57 -0.98 23.60 6.45
N SER A 58 -1.98 22.80 6.13
CA SER A 58 -1.85 21.35 5.94
C SER A 58 -1.72 21.01 4.45
N ARG A 59 -1.12 19.86 4.14
CA ARG A 59 -1.10 19.28 2.78
C ARG A 59 -1.76 17.91 2.79
N THR A 60 -2.37 17.54 1.67
CA THR A 60 -3.03 16.24 1.51
C THR A 60 -2.11 15.26 0.78
N LEU A 61 -1.66 14.23 1.48
CA LEU A 61 -0.79 13.17 0.95
C LEU A 61 -1.64 12.06 0.32
N ARG A 62 -1.95 12.22 -0.96
CA ARG A 62 -2.78 11.24 -1.69
C ARG A 62 -2.04 9.93 -1.99
N GLN A 63 -0.74 10.00 -2.28
CA GLN A 63 0.11 8.81 -2.47
C GLN A 63 0.19 7.97 -1.18
N ALA A 64 0.35 8.62 -0.02
CA ALA A 64 0.34 7.94 1.27
C ALA A 64 -1.01 7.24 1.55
N CYS A 65 -2.14 7.84 1.14
CA CYS A 65 -3.45 7.19 1.22
C CYS A 65 -3.50 5.91 0.38
N VAL A 66 -2.97 5.94 -0.85
CA VAL A 66 -2.91 4.75 -1.72
C VAL A 66 -2.06 3.67 -1.07
N ALA A 67 -0.87 4.04 -0.58
CA ALA A 67 0.04 3.11 0.08
C ALA A 67 -0.63 2.42 1.28
N GLN A 68 -1.25 3.19 2.18
CA GLN A 68 -1.96 2.64 3.34
C GLN A 68 -3.08 1.66 2.95
N ARG A 69 -3.83 1.95 1.88
CA ARG A 69 -4.91 1.07 1.42
C ARG A 69 -4.37 -0.24 0.84
N LEU A 70 -3.31 -0.16 0.02
CA LEU A 70 -2.67 -1.36 -0.54
C LEU A 70 -1.96 -2.17 0.54
N ASP A 71 -1.35 -1.52 1.54
CA ASP A 71 -0.76 -2.20 2.70
C ASP A 71 -1.81 -2.93 3.52
N ALA A 72 -3.00 -2.34 3.72
CA ALA A 72 -4.11 -3.03 4.37
C ALA A 72 -4.54 -4.28 3.58
N MET A 73 -4.65 -4.18 2.24
CA MET A 73 -4.93 -5.35 1.38
C MET A 73 -3.84 -6.42 1.50
N ASN A 74 -2.56 -6.01 1.52
CA ASN A 74 -1.44 -6.93 1.67
C ASN A 74 -1.41 -7.60 3.05
N ALA A 75 -1.72 -6.86 4.12
CA ALA A 75 -1.83 -7.42 5.46
C ALA A 75 -2.95 -8.46 5.54
N ASP A 76 -4.11 -8.18 4.92
CA ASP A 76 -5.23 -9.11 4.87
C ASP A 76 -4.91 -10.37 4.06
N ALA A 77 -4.26 -10.21 2.90
CA ALA A 77 -3.82 -11.31 2.06
C ALA A 77 -2.82 -12.21 2.81
N ARG A 78 -1.88 -11.63 3.55
CA ARG A 78 -0.93 -12.39 4.38
C ARG A 78 -1.63 -13.22 5.45
N ARG A 79 -2.61 -12.64 6.15
CA ARG A 79 -3.37 -13.37 7.17
C ARG A 79 -4.20 -14.52 6.60
N LYS A 80 -4.74 -14.36 5.38
CA LYS A 80 -5.62 -15.34 4.74
C LYS A 80 -4.88 -16.41 3.94
N TYR A 81 -3.82 -16.03 3.24
CA TYR A 81 -3.17 -16.84 2.20
C TYR A 81 -1.66 -16.99 2.40
N GLY A 82 -1.06 -16.34 3.41
CA GLY A 82 0.37 -16.43 3.71
C GLY A 82 1.27 -15.53 2.84
N ALA A 83 0.73 -14.83 1.85
CA ALA A 83 1.46 -13.99 0.90
C ALA A 83 0.75 -12.62 0.71
N PRO A 84 1.43 -11.56 0.21
CA PRO A 84 0.78 -10.30 -0.12
C PRO A 84 -0.08 -10.43 -1.38
N THR A 85 -0.71 -9.33 -1.78
CA THR A 85 -1.23 -9.20 -3.14
C THR A 85 -0.09 -8.96 -4.14
N GLU A 86 -0.42 -8.96 -5.44
CA GLU A 86 0.51 -8.56 -6.51
C GLU A 86 0.91 -7.06 -6.45
N TYR A 87 0.23 -6.24 -5.63
CA TYR A 87 0.34 -4.77 -5.62
C TYR A 87 1.14 -4.30 -4.40
N LEU A 88 2.41 -3.97 -4.61
CA LEU A 88 3.32 -3.55 -3.54
C LEU A 88 3.51 -2.03 -3.57
N PRO A 89 2.99 -1.29 -2.57
CA PRO A 89 3.16 0.15 -2.53
C PRO A 89 4.56 0.55 -2.03
N GLU A 90 5.05 1.69 -2.52
CA GLU A 90 6.24 2.39 -1.99
C GLU A 90 7.49 1.50 -1.75
N VAL A 91 7.74 0.52 -2.62
CA VAL A 91 8.98 -0.28 -2.58
C VAL A 91 10.16 0.60 -2.97
N SER A 92 11.15 0.73 -2.08
CA SER A 92 12.39 1.47 -2.39
C SER A 92 13.37 0.56 -3.14
N TYR A 93 14.16 1.12 -4.04
CA TYR A 93 15.21 0.42 -4.78
C TYR A 93 16.55 1.13 -4.58
N ASP A 94 17.59 0.32 -4.38
CA ASP A 94 18.98 0.74 -4.53
C ASP A 94 19.31 0.87 -6.02
N MET A 95 19.67 2.09 -6.42
CA MET A 95 20.04 2.44 -7.79
C MET A 95 21.57 2.41 -8.00
N SER A 96 22.36 2.10 -6.97
CA SER A 96 23.83 2.05 -7.02
C SER A 96 24.43 1.02 -7.98
N PRO A 97 23.80 -0.14 -8.28
CA PRO A 97 24.34 -1.03 -9.30
C PRO A 97 24.54 -0.29 -10.62
N THR A 98 25.49 -0.70 -11.45
CA THR A 98 25.72 -0.10 -12.76
C THR A 98 25.20 -1.04 -13.86
N PRO A 99 24.55 -0.53 -14.92
CA PRO A 99 24.12 -1.37 -16.04
C PRO A 99 25.28 -2.24 -16.57
N PRO A 100 25.04 -3.54 -16.86
CA PRO A 100 23.74 -4.19 -17.02
C PRO A 100 23.09 -4.69 -15.72
N ALA A 101 23.71 -4.51 -14.54
CA ALA A 101 23.12 -4.94 -13.29
C ALA A 101 21.84 -4.15 -12.96
N PRO A 102 20.74 -4.83 -12.58
CA PRO A 102 19.48 -4.19 -12.27
C PRO A 102 19.54 -3.47 -10.90
N PRO A 103 18.70 -2.44 -10.68
CA PRO A 103 18.43 -1.94 -9.34
C PRO A 103 17.89 -3.04 -8.42
N VAL A 104 18.24 -2.98 -7.13
CA VAL A 104 17.90 -4.01 -6.14
C VAL A 104 16.78 -3.51 -5.23
N PRO A 105 15.68 -4.25 -5.03
CA PRO A 105 14.64 -3.83 -4.10
C PRO A 105 15.16 -3.87 -2.66
N ILE A 106 14.84 -2.82 -1.89
CA ILE A 106 15.16 -2.68 -0.48
C ILE A 106 14.04 -3.37 0.31
N MET A 107 14.28 -4.63 0.64
CA MET A 107 13.36 -5.53 1.34
C MET A 107 13.92 -5.89 2.71
N ASP A 108 13.04 -6.23 3.65
CA ASP A 108 13.42 -6.65 4.99
C ASP A 108 14.15 -8.00 4.97
N GLU A 109 15.28 -8.09 5.66
CA GLU A 109 16.15 -9.26 5.66
C GLU A 109 15.45 -10.52 6.23
N ALA A 110 14.65 -10.35 7.29
CA ALA A 110 13.90 -11.45 7.91
C ALA A 110 12.60 -11.78 7.15
N SER A 111 12.13 -10.87 6.29
CA SER A 111 10.88 -11.00 5.55
C SER A 111 11.02 -10.40 4.14
N PRO A 112 11.58 -11.18 3.18
CA PRO A 112 11.97 -10.66 1.85
C PRO A 112 10.77 -10.25 0.96
N LEU A 113 9.54 -10.47 1.42
CA LEU A 113 8.29 -10.02 0.78
C LEU A 113 7.73 -8.73 1.38
N ARG A 114 8.43 -8.13 2.35
CA ARG A 114 8.05 -6.88 3.01
C ARG A 114 9.10 -5.80 2.71
N PRO A 115 8.70 -4.62 2.21
CA PRO A 115 9.62 -3.50 2.04
C PRO A 115 10.26 -3.12 3.38
N ASP A 116 11.54 -2.78 3.35
CA ASP A 116 12.24 -2.27 4.54
C ASP A 116 12.07 -0.75 4.67
N SER A 117 12.31 -0.25 5.88
CA SER A 117 12.52 1.16 6.15
C SER A 117 13.77 1.64 5.42
N LEU A 118 13.58 2.51 4.43
CA LEU A 118 14.70 3.11 3.67
C LEU A 118 15.74 3.77 4.59
N VAL A 119 15.31 4.39 5.69
CA VAL A 119 16.21 5.07 6.62
C VAL A 119 17.10 4.07 7.36
N ASP A 120 16.49 2.97 7.83
CA ASP A 120 17.20 1.92 8.55
C ASP A 120 18.14 1.18 7.59
N TRP A 121 17.65 0.81 6.41
CA TRP A 121 18.46 0.21 5.38
C TRP A 121 19.67 1.08 4.98
N ILE A 122 19.50 2.39 4.77
CA ILE A 122 20.63 3.29 4.46
C ILE A 122 21.63 3.31 5.61
N ARG A 123 21.15 3.38 6.85
CA ARG A 123 22.04 3.44 8.02
C ARG A 123 22.90 2.18 8.11
N ASP A 124 22.30 1.04 7.83
CA ASP A 124 22.88 -0.27 8.12
C ASP A 124 23.66 -0.83 6.92
N ASN A 125 23.29 -0.47 5.68
CA ASN A 125 23.83 -1.08 4.45
C ASN A 125 24.53 -0.09 3.49
N TRP A 126 24.25 1.22 3.52
CA TRP A 126 24.83 2.14 2.55
C TRP A 126 26.33 2.40 2.81
N PRO A 127 27.19 2.48 1.77
CA PRO A 127 28.59 2.86 1.94
C PRO A 127 28.74 4.22 2.63
N GLY A 128 29.37 4.23 3.81
CA GLY A 128 29.48 5.43 4.65
C GLY A 128 28.19 5.79 5.40
N SER A 129 27.23 4.87 5.48
CA SER A 129 25.96 5.00 6.17
C SER A 129 25.22 6.29 5.74
N MET A 130 24.51 6.93 6.67
CA MET A 130 23.76 8.16 6.42
C MET A 130 24.64 9.31 5.93
N LYS A 131 25.92 9.35 6.33
CA LYS A 131 26.85 10.39 5.87
C LYS A 131 27.17 10.19 4.38
N GLY A 132 27.57 8.99 3.99
CA GLY A 132 27.88 8.65 2.61
C GLY A 132 26.67 8.86 1.68
N TYR A 133 25.48 8.49 2.15
CA TYR A 133 24.24 8.75 1.41
C TYR A 133 24.01 10.26 1.21
N ARG A 134 24.19 11.10 2.23
CA ARG A 134 24.05 12.56 2.09
C ARG A 134 25.09 13.16 1.15
N ASP A 135 26.34 12.71 1.25
CA ASP A 135 27.43 13.18 0.40
C ASP A 135 27.16 12.82 -1.08
N GLY A 136 26.69 11.61 -1.36
CA GLY A 136 26.28 11.19 -2.70
C GLY A 136 25.11 12.00 -3.26
N LYS A 137 24.08 12.30 -2.43
CA LYS A 137 22.98 13.19 -2.85
C LYS A 137 23.50 14.58 -3.21
N LYS A 138 24.42 15.13 -2.41
CA LYS A 138 25.04 16.44 -2.66
C LYS A 138 25.86 16.46 -3.95
N ALA A 139 26.48 15.34 -4.30
CA ALA A 139 27.18 15.14 -5.57
C ALA A 139 26.26 14.86 -6.77
N GLY A 140 24.93 14.83 -6.57
CA GLY A 140 23.96 14.62 -7.64
C GLY A 140 23.76 13.15 -8.03
N LEU A 141 24.21 12.19 -7.22
CA LEU A 141 24.05 10.76 -7.49
C LEU A 141 22.59 10.32 -7.33
N ASP A 142 22.13 9.49 -8.27
CA ASP A 142 20.85 8.79 -8.16
C ASP A 142 21.04 7.52 -7.33
N GLN A 143 20.81 7.64 -6.03
CA GLN A 143 21.12 6.58 -5.07
C GLN A 143 19.94 5.65 -4.81
N THR A 144 18.74 6.18 -4.60
CA THR A 144 17.54 5.38 -4.35
C THR A 144 16.30 5.99 -4.98
N ARG A 145 15.36 5.11 -5.35
CA ARG A 145 14.09 5.47 -6.02
C ARG A 145 12.95 4.65 -5.44
N ARG A 146 11.76 5.24 -5.40
CA ARG A 146 10.58 4.64 -4.79
C ARG A 146 9.34 4.93 -5.63
N PRO A 147 8.96 4.02 -6.55
CA PRO A 147 7.68 4.12 -7.25
C PRO A 147 6.48 4.05 -6.32
N ASP A 148 5.34 4.61 -6.75
CA ASP A 148 4.10 4.55 -5.97
C ASP A 148 3.60 3.11 -5.81
N VAL A 149 3.61 2.32 -6.89
CA VAL A 149 3.24 0.90 -6.84
C VAL A 149 4.15 0.06 -7.76
N VAL A 150 4.57 -1.10 -7.27
CA VAL A 150 5.18 -2.17 -8.06
C VAL A 150 4.19 -3.32 -8.14
N ILE A 151 3.82 -3.70 -9.36
CA ILE A 151 3.04 -4.90 -9.63
C ILE A 151 3.99 -6.04 -9.95
N VAL A 152 3.91 -7.13 -9.20
CA VAL A 152 4.71 -8.34 -9.41
C VAL A 152 3.92 -9.40 -10.17
N ARG A 153 4.62 -10.35 -10.80
CA ARG A 153 4.01 -11.52 -11.47
C ARG A 153 3.62 -12.58 -10.46
N ASP A 154 4.51 -12.82 -9.49
CA ASP A 154 4.31 -13.75 -8.39
C ASP A 154 4.46 -13.01 -7.05
N PRO A 155 3.39 -12.90 -6.24
CA PRO A 155 3.45 -12.24 -4.93
C PRO A 155 4.26 -13.02 -3.88
N ALA A 156 4.61 -14.28 -4.14
CA ALA A 156 5.46 -15.08 -3.27
C ALA A 156 6.97 -14.83 -3.52
N LEU A 157 7.32 -13.97 -4.49
CA LEU A 157 8.70 -13.62 -4.80
C LEU A 157 8.96 -12.12 -4.57
N PRO A 158 10.20 -11.72 -4.23
CA PRO A 158 10.56 -10.31 -4.10
C PRO A 158 10.33 -9.53 -5.41
N PRO A 159 10.16 -8.19 -5.35
CA PRO A 159 9.96 -7.36 -6.53
C PRO A 159 11.28 -7.08 -7.28
N GLU A 160 12.03 -8.12 -7.59
CA GLU A 160 13.19 -8.06 -8.47
C GLU A 160 12.75 -7.83 -9.92
N GLN A 161 13.64 -7.25 -10.74
CA GLN A 161 13.33 -6.88 -12.13
C GLN A 161 12.73 -8.01 -12.97
N SER A 162 13.13 -9.26 -12.72
CA SER A 162 12.61 -10.48 -13.36
C SER A 162 11.15 -10.75 -13.01
N ASN A 163 10.75 -10.48 -11.76
CA ASN A 163 9.40 -10.67 -11.24
C ASN A 163 8.50 -9.43 -11.44
N ILE A 164 9.05 -8.26 -11.76
CA ILE A 164 8.24 -7.07 -12.03
C ILE A 164 7.38 -7.27 -13.29
N LYS A 165 6.07 -7.13 -13.10
CA LYS A 165 5.05 -7.02 -14.15
C LYS A 165 5.00 -5.57 -14.65
N THR A 166 4.77 -4.62 -13.74
CA THR A 166 4.64 -3.19 -14.06
C THR A 166 5.08 -2.32 -12.88
N VAL A 167 5.83 -1.25 -13.14
CA VAL A 167 6.05 -0.13 -12.22
C VAL A 167 5.03 0.97 -12.54
N VAL A 168 4.26 1.40 -11.54
CA VAL A 168 3.19 2.38 -11.70
C VAL A 168 3.51 3.64 -10.90
N GLU A 169 3.42 4.77 -11.56
CA GLU A 169 3.39 6.09 -10.92
C GLU A 169 1.95 6.61 -10.94
N MET A 170 1.45 6.99 -9.77
CA MET A 170 0.14 7.60 -9.58
C MET A 170 0.27 9.12 -9.49
N LYS A 171 -0.28 9.83 -10.48
CA LYS A 171 -0.21 11.30 -10.53
C LYS A 171 -1.56 11.91 -10.17
N PHE A 172 -1.60 12.69 -9.09
CA PHE A 172 -2.81 13.38 -8.63
C PHE A 172 -2.90 14.84 -9.07
N GLU A 173 -1.79 15.59 -9.06
CA GLU A 173 -1.78 17.03 -9.40
C GLU A 173 -0.64 17.41 -10.36
N ASP A 174 0.50 16.73 -10.31
CA ASP A 174 1.72 17.12 -11.05
C ASP A 174 2.04 16.26 -12.29
N SER A 175 2.84 16.84 -13.19
CA SER A 175 3.40 16.17 -14.36
C SER A 175 4.71 15.44 -14.06
N TYR A 176 5.14 14.61 -15.01
CA TYR A 176 6.19 13.60 -14.87
C TYR A 176 7.56 14.18 -15.24
N GLY A 177 8.58 14.08 -14.39
CA GLY A 177 9.94 14.52 -14.71
C GLY A 177 10.75 13.41 -15.41
N ASP A 178 11.49 13.74 -16.48
CA ASP A 178 12.18 12.76 -17.33
C ASP A 178 13.14 11.82 -16.56
N ARG A 179 13.91 12.36 -15.60
CA ARG A 179 14.82 11.56 -14.77
C ARG A 179 14.12 10.50 -13.91
N GLN A 180 12.89 10.78 -13.48
CA GLN A 180 12.08 9.80 -12.74
C GLN A 180 11.72 8.62 -13.66
N LYS A 181 11.53 8.89 -14.95
CA LYS A 181 11.07 7.91 -15.94
C LYS A 181 12.17 6.92 -16.20
N GLU A 182 13.35 7.43 -16.49
CA GLU A 182 14.54 6.64 -16.76
C GLU A 182 14.86 5.71 -15.59
N ALA A 183 14.76 6.21 -14.36
CA ALA A 183 14.91 5.41 -13.16
C ALA A 183 13.89 4.26 -13.09
N TYR A 184 12.62 4.51 -13.36
CA TYR A 184 11.59 3.47 -13.28
C TYR A 184 11.66 2.48 -14.44
N VAL A 185 12.06 2.94 -15.63
CA VAL A 185 12.40 2.07 -16.76
C VAL A 185 13.54 1.14 -16.35
N ARG A 186 14.55 1.68 -15.66
CA ARG A 186 15.70 0.92 -15.18
C ARG A 186 15.30 -0.09 -14.09
N ILE A 187 14.41 0.27 -13.17
CA ILE A 187 13.85 -0.67 -12.18
C ILE A 187 13.09 -1.79 -12.90
N ALA A 188 12.17 -1.44 -13.79
CA ALA A 188 11.30 -2.39 -14.47
C ALA A 188 12.03 -3.25 -15.52
N GLY A 189 13.18 -2.80 -16.01
CA GLY A 189 13.97 -3.42 -17.08
C GLY A 189 13.45 -3.12 -18.49
N SER A 190 12.36 -2.38 -18.64
CA SER A 190 11.78 -2.00 -19.92
C SER A 190 10.79 -0.85 -19.77
N ASN A 191 10.71 0.03 -20.77
CA ASN A 191 9.71 1.10 -20.82
C ASN A 191 8.28 0.58 -20.97
N LYS A 192 8.10 -0.63 -21.53
CA LYS A 192 6.80 -1.29 -21.67
C LYS A 192 6.18 -1.71 -20.34
N LYS A 193 7.02 -1.82 -19.30
CA LYS A 193 6.63 -2.17 -17.94
C LYS A 193 6.48 -0.94 -17.04
N VAL A 194 6.44 0.28 -17.59
CA VAL A 194 6.19 1.50 -16.81
C VAL A 194 4.85 2.07 -17.22
N ALA A 195 3.97 2.31 -16.25
CA ALA A 195 2.66 2.90 -16.45
C ALA A 195 2.48 4.15 -15.59
N THR A 196 1.65 5.06 -16.07
CA THR A 196 1.14 6.19 -15.27
C THR A 196 -0.36 6.02 -15.12
N LEU A 197 -0.87 6.28 -13.92
CA LEU A 197 -2.30 6.30 -13.64
C LEU A 197 -2.67 7.66 -13.05
N ARG A 198 -3.78 8.24 -13.53
CA ARG A 198 -4.37 9.48 -13.02
C ARG A 198 -5.82 9.25 -12.62
N PRO A 199 -6.39 10.09 -11.74
CA PRO A 199 -7.81 10.02 -11.40
C PRO A 199 -8.73 10.07 -12.64
N ALA A 200 -8.37 10.84 -13.66
CA ALA A 200 -9.10 10.91 -14.93
C ALA A 200 -9.11 9.58 -15.70
N ASP A 201 -8.03 8.79 -15.63
CA ASP A 201 -7.98 7.47 -16.27
C ASP A 201 -8.96 6.48 -15.61
N CYS A 202 -9.30 6.72 -14.35
CA CYS A 202 -10.22 5.93 -13.54
C CYS A 202 -11.67 6.43 -13.58
N GLY A 203 -11.92 7.61 -14.17
CA GLY A 203 -13.24 8.24 -14.11
C GLY A 203 -13.66 8.57 -12.68
N CYS A 204 -12.71 8.89 -11.79
CA CYS A 204 -13.03 9.31 -10.43
C CYS A 204 -13.91 10.57 -10.50
N ARG A 205 -15.15 10.46 -10.02
CA ARG A 205 -16.08 11.59 -9.96
C ARG A 205 -15.83 12.38 -8.68
N ASP A 206 -15.96 13.70 -8.78
CA ASP A 206 -16.04 14.60 -7.63
C ASP A 206 -17.43 14.53 -7.00
N ASP A 207 -18.03 13.34 -6.91
CA ASP A 207 -19.32 13.20 -6.25
C ASP A 207 -19.07 13.54 -4.76
N GLU A 208 -19.69 14.62 -4.28
CA GLU A 208 -19.82 14.89 -2.85
C GLU A 208 -20.19 13.58 -2.16
N PRO A 209 -19.65 13.28 -0.96
CA PRO A 209 -20.08 12.11 -0.24
C PRO A 209 -21.62 12.15 -0.19
N ASP A 210 -22.26 11.15 -0.80
CA ASP A 210 -23.64 10.82 -0.52
C ASP A 210 -23.67 10.50 0.97
N GLU A 211 -23.83 11.54 1.79
CA GLU A 211 -24.33 11.44 3.15
C GLU A 211 -25.77 10.97 3.01
N LYS A 212 -25.96 9.71 2.65
CA LYS A 212 -27.14 9.00 3.11
C LYS A 212 -26.88 8.84 4.59
N PRO A 213 -27.60 9.58 5.47
CA PRO A 213 -27.47 9.33 6.89
C PRO A 213 -27.77 7.87 7.08
N VAL A 214 -26.80 7.12 7.60
CA VAL A 214 -27.08 5.80 8.13
C VAL A 214 -27.95 6.11 9.35
N GLN A 215 -29.27 6.12 9.15
CA GLN A 215 -30.20 6.11 10.27
C GLN A 215 -29.92 4.82 11.00
N SER A 216 -29.09 4.92 12.04
CA SER A 216 -28.92 3.86 13.00
C SER A 216 -30.27 3.70 13.68
N THR A 217 -31.07 2.75 13.23
CA THR A 217 -32.27 2.28 13.96
C THR A 217 -31.83 1.44 15.15
N GLN A 218 -30.91 1.96 15.96
CA GLN A 218 -30.65 1.47 17.30
C GLN A 218 -31.34 2.45 18.23
N THR A 219 -32.53 2.06 18.67
CA THR A 219 -33.27 2.75 19.70
C THR A 219 -32.41 2.83 20.96
N GLN A 220 -32.39 4.01 21.59
CA GLN A 220 -31.60 4.31 22.80
C GLN A 220 -31.76 3.26 23.93
N SER A 221 -32.82 2.47 23.91
CA SER A 221 -33.09 1.36 24.82
C SER A 221 -32.06 0.21 24.78
N GLU A 222 -31.36 -0.01 23.66
CA GLU A 222 -30.39 -1.12 23.56
C GLU A 222 -29.05 -0.76 24.22
N ILE A 223 -28.69 0.53 24.24
CA ILE A 223 -27.43 1.03 24.82
C ILE A 223 -27.53 1.15 26.35
N GLU A 224 -28.73 1.46 26.87
CA GLU A 224 -29.00 1.55 28.31
C GLU A 224 -28.99 0.18 29.02
N SER A 225 -29.27 -0.92 28.31
CA SER A 225 -29.22 -2.27 28.89
C SER A 225 -27.80 -2.83 29.09
N ILE A 226 -26.82 -2.30 28.35
CA ILE A 226 -25.41 -2.72 28.44
C ILE A 226 -24.65 -1.99 29.55
N PHE A 227 -25.03 -0.75 29.89
CA PHE A 227 -24.32 0.06 30.89
C PHE A 227 -25.05 0.25 32.22
N GLY A 228 -26.26 -0.31 32.40
CA GLY A 228 -26.90 -0.41 33.72
C GLY A 228 -27.14 0.92 34.43
N VAL A 229 -27.41 2.00 33.68
CA VAL A 229 -27.76 3.31 34.25
C VAL A 229 -29.22 3.61 33.91
N GLY A 230 -30.11 3.39 34.87
CA GLY A 230 -31.52 3.80 34.74
C GLY A 230 -31.69 5.31 34.98
N PRO A 231 -32.69 5.96 34.35
CA PRO A 231 -32.93 7.39 34.53
C PRO A 231 -33.72 7.66 35.81
N ALA A 232 -33.10 8.34 36.79
CA ALA A 232 -33.81 8.95 37.91
C ALA A 232 -34.27 10.36 37.50
N GLY A 233 -35.60 10.54 37.43
CA GLY A 233 -36.25 11.84 37.21
C GLY A 233 -36.04 12.84 38.35
N PRO A 234 -36.44 14.10 38.15
CA PRO A 234 -35.98 15.22 38.98
C PRO A 234 -36.88 15.40 40.21
N ASN A 235 -36.28 15.30 41.40
CA ASN A 235 -36.59 16.07 42.61
C ASN A 235 -36.23 15.26 43.86
N ARG A 236 -35.19 15.68 44.60
CA ARG A 236 -35.22 16.04 46.04
C ARG A 236 -33.82 15.97 46.67
N MET A 237 -33.57 16.97 47.52
CA MET A 237 -32.40 17.10 48.39
C MET A 237 -32.35 16.02 49.48
N LEU A 238 -31.11 15.78 49.95
CA LEU A 238 -30.61 15.45 51.30
C LEU A 238 -29.80 14.13 51.37
N PRO A 239 -28.66 14.10 52.09
CA PRO A 239 -27.78 12.92 52.17
C PRO A 239 -28.04 12.03 53.40
N ALA A 240 -27.45 10.83 53.32
CA ALA A 240 -27.23 9.77 54.34
C ALA A 240 -28.30 8.65 54.41
N PRO A 241 -27.99 7.44 54.92
CA PRO A 241 -26.72 6.94 55.50
C PRO A 241 -26.19 5.63 54.85
N ILE A 242 -24.94 5.26 55.18
CA ILE A 242 -24.30 4.00 54.79
C ILE A 242 -24.86 2.84 55.63
N PRO A 243 -25.33 1.73 55.02
CA PRO A 243 -25.62 0.49 55.73
C PRO A 243 -24.51 -0.57 55.56
N HIS A 244 -23.77 -0.75 56.65
CA HIS A 244 -23.25 -1.99 57.27
C HIS A 244 -23.16 -3.29 56.42
N LEU A 245 -21.92 -3.78 56.27
CA LEU A 245 -21.57 -5.16 55.87
C LEU A 245 -21.68 -6.12 57.07
N PRO A 246 -22.33 -7.30 56.92
CA PRO A 246 -22.13 -8.44 57.80
C PRO A 246 -21.08 -9.43 57.26
N PRO A 247 -20.53 -10.30 58.14
CA PRO A 247 -19.16 -10.82 58.04
C PRO A 247 -19.05 -12.20 57.40
N GLY A 248 -17.90 -12.48 56.78
CA GLY A 248 -17.56 -13.81 56.27
C GLY A 248 -16.19 -13.86 55.58
N VAL A 249 -15.11 -13.69 56.34
CA VAL A 249 -13.74 -14.15 55.99
C VAL A 249 -13.61 -15.63 56.37
N PRO A 250 -12.74 -16.46 55.76
CA PRO A 250 -11.33 -16.19 55.39
C PRO A 250 -11.04 -16.47 53.89
N GLY A 251 -10.14 -15.78 53.20
CA GLY A 251 -8.75 -15.51 53.54
C GLY A 251 -7.88 -16.59 52.89
N PHE A 252 -7.10 -16.24 51.85
CA PHE A 252 -5.68 -16.60 51.68
C PHE A 252 -5.13 -16.06 50.35
N ALA A 253 -3.88 -15.61 50.43
CA ALA A 253 -3.14 -14.85 49.45
C ALA A 253 -2.78 -15.66 48.19
N LEU A 254 -2.65 -14.94 47.08
CA LEU A 254 -2.08 -15.42 45.82
C LEU A 254 -0.54 -15.48 45.92
N PRO A 255 0.11 -16.45 45.24
CA PRO A 255 1.53 -16.36 44.91
C PRO A 255 1.82 -15.24 43.90
#